data_AF-Q4STC9-F1
#
_entry.id   AF-Q4STC9-F1
#
_cell.length_a   1.000
_cell.length_b   1.000
_cell.length_c   1.000
_cell.angle_alpha   90.00
_cell.angle_beta   90.00
_cell.angle_gamma   90.00
#
_symmetry.space_group_name_H-M   'P 1'
#
loop_
_entity.id
_entity.type
_entity.pdbx_description
1 polymer ?
#
loop_
_entity_poly.entity_id
_entity_poly.type
_entity_poly.pdbx_seq_one_letter_code
_entity_poly.pdbx_strand_id
1 'polypeptide(L)'
;MEDAVENKLDTKDWPHQSECPAAWNGSGAVSARQKSKITQEERRSGSRLIVFVLGGICFSEMRSAYEVNQAVKSCEVIIGSSHILTPTSLLNDIKALSK
;
A
#
# COMPACT_ATOMS: atom_id res chain seq x y z
N MET A 1 9.20 -4.22 -1.31
CA MET A 1 7.81 -4.25 -1.84
C MET A 1 7.46 -5.65 -2.30
N GLU A 2 8.30 -6.28 -3.12
CA GLU A 2 8.14 -7.67 -3.59
C GLU A 2 7.94 -8.66 -2.43
N ASP A 3 8.78 -8.64 -1.39
CA ASP A 3 8.65 -9.55 -0.24
C ASP A 3 7.30 -9.44 0.48
N ALA A 4 6.71 -8.24 0.53
CA ALA A 4 5.41 -8.03 1.13
C ALA A 4 4.29 -8.60 0.24
N VAL A 5 4.43 -8.46 -1.08
CA VAL A 5 3.48 -9.02 -2.06
C VAL A 5 3.57 -10.55 -2.11
N GLU A 6 4.78 -11.11 -1.95
CA GLU A 6 5.03 -12.56 -1.92
C GLU A 6 4.82 -13.20 -0.55
N ASN A 7 4.44 -12.43 0.47
CA ASN A 7 4.26 -12.88 1.85
C ASN A 7 5.52 -13.54 2.46
N LYS A 8 6.71 -13.01 2.09
CA LYS A 8 8.03 -13.42 2.58
C LYS A 8 8.67 -12.40 3.52
N LEU A 9 7.99 -11.30 3.80
CA LEU A 9 8.48 -10.26 4.71
C LEU A 9 8.55 -10.80 6.15
N ASP A 10 9.72 -10.71 6.78
CA ASP A 10 9.91 -11.21 8.14
C ASP A 10 9.08 -10.39 9.15
N THR A 11 8.25 -11.10 9.92
CA THR A 11 7.39 -10.51 10.94
C THR A 11 8.17 -10.06 12.17
N LYS A 12 9.41 -10.53 12.36
CA LYS A 12 10.28 -10.08 13.45
C LYS A 12 10.72 -8.62 13.24
N ASP A 13 11.10 -8.28 12.01
CA ASP A 13 11.53 -6.93 11.64
C ASP A 13 10.33 -6.02 11.33
N TRP A 14 9.22 -6.61 10.84
CA TRP A 14 7.98 -5.89 10.47
C TRP A 14 6.76 -6.43 11.24
N PRO A 15 6.59 -6.07 12.52
CA PRO A 15 5.52 -6.60 13.36
C PRO A 15 4.15 -6.03 12.99
N HIS A 16 3.13 -6.88 13.09
CA HIS A 16 1.73 -6.50 12.91
C HIS A 16 1.17 -5.87 14.19
N GLN A 17 0.38 -4.80 14.06
CA GLN A 17 -0.28 -4.17 15.22
C GLN A 17 -1.59 -4.85 15.61
N SER A 18 -2.28 -5.45 14.63
CA SER A 18 -3.47 -6.28 14.86
C SER A 18 -3.41 -7.49 13.96
N GLU A 19 -3.82 -8.65 14.48
CA GLU A 19 -4.10 -9.79 13.63
C GLU A 19 -5.33 -9.47 12.78
N CYS A 20 -5.26 -9.81 11.48
CA CYS A 20 -6.43 -9.70 10.63
C CYS A 20 -7.46 -10.68 11.20
N PRO A 21 -8.65 -10.24 11.65
CA PRO A 21 -9.67 -11.16 12.10
C PRO A 21 -9.93 -12.15 10.95
N ALA A 22 -10.06 -13.44 11.28
CA ALA A 22 -10.30 -14.50 10.30
C ALA A 22 -11.32 -14.01 9.28
N ALA A 23 -10.96 -14.08 7.99
CA ALA A 23 -11.79 -13.59 6.91
C ALA A 23 -13.22 -14.07 7.14
N TRP A 24 -14.14 -13.12 7.37
CA TRP A 24 -15.55 -13.43 7.58
C TRP A 24 -15.98 -14.35 6.45
N ASN A 25 -16.30 -15.58 6.81
CA ASN A 25 -16.60 -16.70 5.94
C ASN A 25 -17.95 -16.46 5.25
N GLY A 26 -17.92 -15.61 4.21
CA GLY A 26 -18.85 -15.71 3.09
C GLY A 26 -20.20 -15.00 3.24
N SER A 27 -20.33 -13.94 4.04
CA SER A 27 -21.50 -13.06 3.91
C SER A 27 -21.10 -11.61 4.03
N GLY A 28 -20.73 -10.98 2.91
CA GLY A 28 -20.64 -9.52 2.85
C GLY A 28 -21.92 -8.91 3.42
N ALA A 29 -21.81 -7.79 4.12
CA ALA A 29 -22.96 -7.13 4.73
C ALA A 29 -24.05 -6.87 3.66
N VAL A 30 -25.14 -7.62 3.73
CA VAL A 30 -26.28 -7.50 2.82
C VAL A 30 -27.39 -6.73 3.51
N SER A 31 -27.80 -5.63 2.91
CA SER A 31 -29.05 -4.97 3.30
C SER A 31 -30.23 -5.90 2.99
N ALA A 32 -31.06 -6.20 3.99
CA ALA A 32 -32.25 -7.04 3.84
C ALA A 32 -33.32 -6.47 2.87
N ARG A 33 -33.10 -5.27 2.31
CA ARG A 33 -34.07 -4.55 1.48
C ARG A 33 -33.70 -4.42 0.00
N GLN A 34 -32.49 -4.80 -0.42
CA GLN A 34 -32.06 -4.60 -1.81
C GLN A 34 -32.13 -5.87 -2.68
N LYS A 35 -33.03 -5.85 -3.68
CA LYS A 35 -32.97 -6.75 -4.84
C LYS A 35 -31.72 -6.41 -5.66
N SER A 36 -30.88 -7.43 -5.87
CA SER A 36 -29.58 -7.34 -6.51
C SER A 36 -29.64 -7.00 -8.00
N LYS A 37 -29.20 -5.79 -8.36
CA LYS A 37 -28.50 -5.52 -9.63
C LYS A 37 -27.37 -4.53 -9.34
N ILE A 38 -26.29 -5.04 -8.77
CA ILE A 38 -25.01 -4.33 -8.75
C ILE A 38 -24.16 -5.05 -9.79
N THR A 39 -23.98 -4.39 -10.93
CA THR A 39 -23.10 -4.77 -12.03
C THR A 39 -21.72 -5.07 -11.46
N GLN A 40 -21.16 -6.24 -11.77
CA GLN A 40 -19.90 -6.76 -11.24
C GLN A 40 -18.64 -5.91 -11.60
N GLU A 41 -18.79 -4.81 -12.32
CA GLU A 41 -17.68 -4.00 -12.86
C GLU A 41 -16.95 -3.16 -11.80
N GLU A 42 -17.55 -2.90 -10.64
CA GLU A 42 -16.91 -2.13 -9.55
C GLU A 42 -16.11 -2.98 -8.55
N ARG A 43 -16.03 -4.30 -8.74
CA ARG A 43 -15.13 -5.17 -7.97
C ARG A 43 -13.80 -5.37 -8.69
N ARG A 44 -13.06 -4.29 -8.95
CA ARG A 44 -11.58 -4.40 -9.01
C ARG A 44 -11.06 -4.65 -7.59
N SER A 45 -11.42 -5.81 -7.04
CA SER A 45 -11.14 -6.27 -5.69
C SER A 45 -9.80 -7.03 -5.69
N GLY A 46 -8.75 -6.40 -6.19
CA GLY A 46 -7.38 -6.89 -6.02
C GLY A 46 -6.87 -6.58 -4.62
N SER A 47 -5.92 -7.37 -4.12
CA SER A 47 -5.23 -7.04 -2.88
C SER A 47 -4.49 -5.71 -3.04
N ARG A 48 -4.44 -4.87 -2.00
CA ARG A 48 -3.73 -3.58 -2.05
C ARG A 48 -2.61 -3.58 -1.02
N LEU A 49 -1.42 -3.17 -1.44
CA LEU A 49 -0.29 -2.90 -0.56
C LEU A 49 -0.11 -1.39 -0.47
N ILE A 50 -0.38 -0.83 0.71
CA ILE A 50 -0.19 0.61 0.98
C ILE A 50 1.11 0.80 1.75
N VAL A 51 2.03 1.59 1.20
CA VAL A 51 3.33 1.91 1.80
C VAL A 51 3.38 3.40 2.10
N PHE A 52 3.64 3.77 3.36
CA PHE A 52 3.83 5.15 3.76
C PHE A 52 5.24 5.34 4.32
N VAL A 53 6.05 6.15 3.63
CA VAL A 53 7.43 6.45 4.03
C VAL A 53 7.44 7.75 4.81
N LEU A 54 8.13 7.79 5.94
CA LEU A 54 8.33 9.02 6.72
C LEU A 54 9.51 9.81 6.17
N GLY A 55 9.41 11.14 6.16
CA GLY A 55 10.51 12.02 5.75
C GLY A 55 10.62 12.27 4.24
N GLY A 56 9.63 11.85 3.45
CA GLY A 56 9.56 12.09 2.01
C GLY A 56 9.82 10.83 1.17
N ILE A 57 9.35 10.83 -0.09
CA ILE A 57 9.66 9.77 -1.08
C ILE A 57 10.41 10.30 -2.29
N CYS A 58 11.35 9.52 -2.80
CA CYS A 58 12.08 9.83 -4.03
C CYS A 58 11.33 9.33 -5.27
N PHE A 59 11.60 9.95 -6.43
CA PHE A 59 11.08 9.50 -7.72
C PHE A 59 11.49 8.06 -8.08
N SER A 60 12.66 7.62 -7.62
CA SER A 60 13.13 6.23 -7.81
C SER A 60 12.24 5.23 -7.06
N GLU A 61 11.83 5.53 -5.83
CA GLU A 61 10.94 4.66 -5.04
C GLU A 61 9.54 4.62 -5.64
N MET A 62 9.05 5.77 -6.13
CA MET A 62 7.80 5.85 -6.87
C MET A 62 7.84 4.97 -8.12
N ARG A 63 8.95 5.00 -8.88
CA ARG A 63 9.16 4.12 -10.05
C ARG A 63 9.14 2.65 -9.65
N SER A 64 9.83 2.27 -8.58
CA SER A 64 9.86 0.88 -8.11
C SER A 64 8.46 0.35 -7.76
N ALA A 65 7.58 1.18 -7.18
CA ALA A 65 6.19 0.79 -6.95
C ALA A 65 5.44 0.45 -8.26
N TYR A 66 5.67 1.21 -9.34
CA TYR A 66 5.08 0.92 -10.65
C TYR A 66 5.65 -0.35 -11.28
N GLU A 67 6.95 -0.60 -11.16
CA GLU A 67 7.60 -1.81 -11.66
C GLU A 67 7.02 -3.06 -10.99
N VAL A 68 6.86 -3.03 -9.67
CA VAL A 68 6.26 -4.14 -8.91
C VAL A 68 4.78 -4.33 -9.28
N ASN A 69 4.03 -3.23 -9.43
CA ASN A 69 2.61 -3.30 -9.85
C ASN A 69 2.46 -3.87 -11.28
N GLN A 70 3.43 -3.63 -12.16
CA GLN A 70 3.45 -4.23 -13.50
C GLN A 70 3.80 -5.72 -13.46
N ALA A 71 4.74 -6.10 -12.60
CA ALA A 71 5.15 -7.50 -12.41
C ALA A 71 4.03 -8.34 -11.76
N VAL A 72 3.31 -7.78 -10.78
CA VAL A 72 2.29 -8.47 -10.01
C VAL A 72 0.91 -7.84 -10.22
N LYS A 73 0.13 -8.41 -11.14
CA LYS A 73 -1.22 -7.90 -11.48
C LYS A 73 -2.28 -8.21 -10.42
N SER A 74 -2.00 -9.10 -9.46
CA SER A 74 -2.93 -9.49 -8.40
C SER A 74 -2.93 -8.53 -7.21
N CYS A 75 -1.90 -7.69 -7.08
CA CYS A 75 -1.75 -6.75 -5.96
C CYS A 75 -1.40 -5.35 -6.47
N GLU A 76 -2.21 -4.36 -6.11
CA GLU A 76 -1.98 -2.96 -6.42
C GLU A 76 -1.09 -2.33 -5.33
N VAL A 77 0.09 -1.83 -5.72
CA VAL A 77 1.02 -1.14 -4.82
C VAL A 77 0.78 0.36 -4.88
N ILE A 78 0.48 0.97 -3.73
CA ILE A 78 0.28 2.41 -3.55
C ILE A 78 1.34 2.91 -2.57
N ILE A 79 2.21 3.80 -3.02
CA ILE A 79 3.24 4.44 -2.18
C ILE A 79 2.91 5.91 -1.94
N GLY A 80 3.13 6.38 -0.72
CA GLY A 80 2.95 7.77 -0.34
C GLY A 80 3.92 8.21 0.76
N SER A 81 3.94 9.50 1.01
CA SER A 81 4.73 10.14 2.06
C SER A 81 4.15 11.51 2.40
N SER A 82 4.82 12.24 3.29
CA SER A 82 4.55 13.64 3.60
C SER A 82 4.78 14.57 2.41
N HIS A 83 5.82 14.34 1.62
CA HIS A 83 6.18 15.16 0.45
C HIS A 83 7.05 14.36 -0.53
N ILE A 84 7.22 14.88 -1.74
CA ILE A 84 8.09 14.26 -2.76
C ILE A 84 9.47 14.90 -2.67
N LEU A 85 10.51 14.08 -2.62
CA LEU A 85 11.89 14.47 -2.48
C LEU A 85 12.62 14.59 -3.82
N THR A 86 13.46 15.61 -3.86
CA THR A 86 14.60 15.71 -4.76
C THR A 86 15.88 15.65 -3.92
N PRO A 87 17.03 15.25 -4.48
CA PRO A 87 18.29 15.23 -3.72
C PRO A 87 18.60 16.59 -3.06
N THR A 88 18.31 17.69 -3.74
CA THR A 88 18.52 19.04 -3.21
C THR A 88 17.55 19.38 -2.07
N SER A 89 16.27 19.01 -2.17
CA SER A 89 15.30 19.27 -1.08
C SER A 89 15.68 18.50 0.18
N LEU A 90 16.05 17.23 0.03
CA LEU A 90 16.51 16.40 1.15
C LEU A 90 17.70 17.04 1.89
N LEU A 91 18.70 17.54 1.17
CA LEU A 91 19.86 18.21 1.78
C LEU A 91 19.46 19.48 2.54
N ASN A 92 18.50 20.24 2.02
CA ASN A 92 17.98 21.43 2.69
C ASN A 92 17.21 21.07 3.96
N ASP A 93 16.38 20.02 3.90
CA ASP A 93 15.60 19.54 5.04
C ASP A 93 16.54 19.04 6.15
N ILE A 94 17.57 18.26 5.81
CA ILE A 94 18.59 17.79 6.77
C ILE A 94 19.35 18.97 7.39
N LYS A 95 19.74 19.96 6.57
CA LYS A 95 20.41 21.16 7.07
C LYS A 95 19.55 21.92 8.09
N ALA A 96 18.24 21.99 7.85
CA ALA A 96 17.30 22.68 8.73
C ALA A 96 17.13 21.99 10.10
N LEU A 97 17.37 20.68 10.19
CA LEU A 97 17.32 19.94 11.47
C LEU A 97 18.47 20.29 12.43
N SER A 98 19.56 20.87 11.93
CA SER A 98 20.73 21.25 12.74
C SER A 98 20.64 22.64 13.37
N LYS A 99 19.50 23.32 13.22
CA LYS A 99 19.20 24.60 13.87
C LYS A 99 18.28 24.40 15.06
#